data_AF-A0A2V6LQB2-F1
#
_entry.id   AF-A0A2V6LQB2-F1
#
_cell.length_a   1.000
_cell.length_b   1.000
_cell.length_c   1.000
_cell.angle_alpha   90.00
_cell.angle_beta   90.00
_cell.angle_gamma   90.00
#
_symmetry.space_group_name_H-M   'P 1'
#
loop_
_entity.id
_entity.type
_entity.pdbx_description
1 polymer ?
#
loop_
_entity_poly.entity_id
_entity_poly.type
_entity_poly.pdbx_seq_one_letter_code
_entity_poly.pdbx_strand_id
1 'polypeptide(L)'
;MGAAALLLNTSGTQNVAVGTDALTLNDTGSDNNAVGAFALFNNVSGEFNNAHGRGALEDNVDGSRNNAFGDHSLESNGSGSANTAIGDEALPFCTNGSSNVAVGANAGSSITTANNSICIGANVAGADVSDSCYIGNIHSASVSAGTAVTVLVDSDGKLGTMAVDANGNKVTVASPQRSQPQAMLNEFRKQQKRIAELEGAVARLAETVKEQETQIQKVSAQLELSKPAPQTVVNNQ
;
A
#
# COMPACT_ATOMS: atom_id res chain seq x y z
N MET A 1 4.08 -31.07 -30.24
CA MET A 1 3.18 -30.20 -31.01
C MET A 1 1.77 -30.43 -30.49
N GLY A 2 1.10 -29.40 -29.97
CA GLY A 2 -0.26 -29.53 -29.43
C GLY A 2 -1.33 -29.27 -30.50
N ALA A 3 -2.56 -29.67 -30.22
CA ALA A 3 -3.70 -29.35 -31.08
C ALA A 3 -3.93 -27.82 -31.08
N ALA A 4 -4.26 -27.26 -32.25
CA ALA A 4 -4.57 -25.85 -32.47
C ALA A 4 -3.46 -24.82 -32.16
N ALA A 5 -2.22 -25.25 -31.91
CA ALA A 5 -1.09 -24.33 -31.78
C ALA A 5 -0.94 -23.47 -33.06
N LEU A 6 -0.88 -22.14 -32.90
CA LEU A 6 -0.80 -21.14 -33.98
C LEU A 6 -2.00 -21.14 -34.97
N LEU A 7 -3.15 -21.69 -34.60
CA LEU A 7 -4.28 -21.87 -35.52
C LEU A 7 -4.77 -20.55 -36.15
N LEU A 8 -4.85 -19.47 -35.38
CA LEU A 8 -5.25 -18.14 -35.87
C LEU A 8 -4.10 -17.15 -35.82
N ASN A 9 -2.87 -17.62 -36.07
CA ASN A 9 -1.75 -16.72 -36.31
C ASN A 9 -1.86 -16.05 -37.68
N THR A 10 -2.34 -14.80 -37.73
CA THR A 10 -2.61 -14.09 -39.00
C THR A 10 -1.33 -13.57 -39.65
N SER A 11 -0.54 -12.79 -38.91
CA SER A 11 0.62 -12.05 -39.46
C SER A 11 1.85 -12.04 -38.56
N GLY A 12 1.74 -12.54 -37.33
CA GLY A 12 2.84 -12.67 -36.39
C GLY A 12 3.90 -13.65 -36.86
N THR A 13 5.17 -13.29 -36.71
CA THR A 13 6.30 -14.10 -37.16
C THR A 13 7.17 -14.57 -35.99
N GLN A 14 7.95 -15.63 -36.19
CA GLN A 14 8.96 -16.12 -35.23
C GLN A 14 8.40 -16.57 -33.87
N ASN A 15 7.15 -17.01 -33.83
CA ASN A 15 6.52 -17.54 -32.63
C ASN A 15 6.82 -19.03 -32.42
N VAL A 16 7.05 -19.44 -31.18
CA VAL A 16 7.17 -20.84 -30.75
C VAL A 16 5.94 -21.21 -29.94
N ALA A 17 5.20 -22.24 -30.35
CA ALA A 17 4.01 -22.71 -29.65
C ALA A 17 4.08 -24.22 -29.40
N VAL A 18 4.11 -24.63 -28.13
CA VAL A 18 4.20 -26.03 -27.69
C VAL A 18 3.18 -26.29 -26.58
N GLY A 19 2.01 -26.78 -26.97
CA GLY A 19 0.94 -27.13 -26.04
C GLY A 19 -0.40 -27.07 -26.75
N THR A 20 -1.43 -27.68 -26.17
CA THR A 20 -2.79 -27.53 -26.67
C THR A 20 -3.22 -26.08 -26.52
N ASP A 21 -3.75 -25.50 -27.58
CA ASP A 21 -4.21 -24.11 -27.61
C ASP A 21 -3.14 -23.05 -27.24
N ALA A 22 -1.86 -23.35 -27.43
CA ALA A 22 -0.80 -22.35 -27.26
C ALA A 22 -0.80 -21.37 -28.44
N LEU A 23 -0.84 -20.05 -28.16
CA LEU A 23 -0.89 -18.98 -29.17
C LEU A 23 -2.04 -19.12 -30.19
N THR A 24 -3.19 -19.63 -29.78
CA THR A 24 -4.31 -19.87 -30.70
C THR A 24 -4.84 -18.58 -31.32
N LEU A 25 -5.07 -17.51 -30.54
CA LEU A 25 -5.66 -16.25 -31.02
C LEU A 25 -4.61 -15.15 -31.26
N ASN A 26 -3.43 -15.51 -31.76
CA ASN A 26 -2.35 -14.55 -31.98
C ASN A 26 -2.48 -13.75 -33.29
N ASP A 27 -3.00 -12.52 -33.30
CA ASP A 27 -3.25 -11.82 -34.57
C ASP A 27 -1.97 -11.26 -35.24
N THR A 28 -1.31 -10.31 -34.58
CA THR A 28 -0.14 -9.60 -35.12
C THR A 28 1.14 -9.79 -34.28
N GLY A 29 1.04 -10.34 -33.08
CA GLY A 29 2.17 -10.52 -32.15
C GLY A 29 3.29 -11.40 -32.72
N SER A 30 4.53 -10.95 -32.61
CA SER A 30 5.74 -11.64 -33.08
C SER A 30 6.71 -11.96 -31.94
N ASP A 31 7.62 -12.91 -32.19
CA ASP A 31 8.73 -13.28 -31.29
C ASP A 31 8.28 -13.78 -29.90
N ASN A 32 7.12 -14.44 -29.83
CA ASN A 32 6.57 -15.00 -28.60
C ASN A 32 6.95 -16.49 -28.43
N ASN A 33 7.23 -16.90 -27.19
CA ASN A 33 7.51 -18.29 -26.83
C ASN A 33 6.46 -18.80 -25.84
N ALA A 34 5.57 -19.67 -26.29
CA ALA A 34 4.48 -20.25 -25.52
C ALA A 34 4.67 -21.77 -25.36
N VAL A 35 4.90 -22.23 -24.13
CA VAL A 35 5.08 -23.64 -23.79
C VAL A 35 4.16 -24.02 -22.63
N GLY A 36 3.14 -24.81 -22.91
CA GLY A 36 2.08 -25.16 -21.96
C GLY A 36 0.71 -25.13 -22.64
N ALA A 37 -0.28 -25.79 -22.03
CA ALA A 37 -1.65 -25.66 -22.51
C ALA A 37 -2.18 -24.25 -22.22
N PHE A 38 -2.84 -23.62 -23.21
CA PHE A 38 -3.37 -22.24 -23.10
C PHE A 38 -2.32 -21.14 -22.86
N ALA A 39 -1.03 -21.44 -22.98
CA ALA A 39 0.02 -20.42 -22.87
C ALA A 39 -0.14 -19.38 -23.99
N LEU A 40 -0.24 -18.10 -23.63
CA LEU A 40 -0.50 -16.98 -24.57
C LEU A 40 -1.73 -17.19 -25.47
N PHE A 41 -2.79 -17.82 -24.95
CA PHE A 41 -3.98 -18.15 -25.74
C PHE A 41 -4.60 -16.93 -26.44
N ASN A 42 -4.77 -15.81 -25.74
CA ASN A 42 -5.41 -14.57 -26.23
C ASN A 42 -4.41 -13.45 -26.60
N ASN A 43 -3.29 -13.78 -27.26
CA ASN A 43 -2.26 -12.79 -27.62
C ASN A 43 -2.51 -11.95 -28.89
N VAL A 44 -3.32 -10.90 -28.84
CA VAL A 44 -3.68 -10.12 -30.04
C VAL A 44 -2.47 -9.45 -30.71
N SER A 45 -1.78 -8.56 -30.01
CA SER A 45 -0.68 -7.76 -30.59
C SER A 45 0.63 -7.76 -29.78
N GLY A 46 0.64 -8.41 -28.61
CA GLY A 46 1.81 -8.48 -27.74
C GLY A 46 3.02 -9.16 -28.38
N GLU A 47 4.22 -8.62 -28.15
CA GLU A 47 5.47 -9.12 -28.71
C GLU A 47 6.50 -9.48 -27.62
N PHE A 48 7.44 -10.37 -27.95
CA PHE A 48 8.56 -10.75 -27.09
C PHE A 48 8.15 -11.32 -25.73
N ASN A 49 7.02 -12.02 -25.65
CA ASN A 49 6.55 -12.66 -24.43
C ASN A 49 7.08 -14.09 -24.29
N ASN A 50 7.53 -14.45 -23.10
CA ASN A 50 7.92 -15.82 -22.74
C ASN A 50 6.90 -16.36 -21.73
N ALA A 51 6.07 -17.33 -22.15
CA ALA A 51 5.09 -18.01 -21.34
C ALA A 51 5.44 -19.50 -21.21
N HIS A 52 5.75 -19.95 -20.00
CA HIS A 52 6.08 -21.34 -19.71
C HIS A 52 5.26 -21.85 -18.53
N GLY A 53 4.28 -22.70 -18.81
CA GLY A 53 3.30 -23.17 -17.84
C GLY A 53 1.91 -23.20 -18.48
N ARG A 54 1.00 -23.98 -17.90
CA ARG A 54 -0.39 -23.97 -18.37
C ARG A 54 -1.07 -22.68 -17.91
N GLY A 55 -1.77 -22.00 -18.81
CA GLY A 55 -2.43 -20.70 -18.56
C GLY A 55 -1.46 -19.53 -18.31
N ALA A 56 -0.15 -19.69 -18.57
CA ALA A 56 0.79 -18.59 -18.44
C ALA A 56 0.51 -17.52 -19.51
N LEU A 57 0.29 -16.26 -19.10
CA LEU A 57 -0.11 -15.15 -19.97
C LEU A 57 -1.37 -15.44 -20.83
N GLU A 58 -2.34 -16.21 -20.30
CA GLU A 58 -3.52 -16.64 -21.04
C GLU A 58 -4.29 -15.47 -21.69
N ASP A 59 -4.54 -14.39 -20.95
CA ASP A 59 -5.33 -13.22 -21.37
C ASP A 59 -4.48 -12.00 -21.79
N ASN A 60 -3.29 -12.23 -22.35
CA ASN A 60 -2.40 -11.14 -22.76
C ASN A 60 -2.81 -10.46 -24.06
N VAL A 61 -3.57 -9.37 -24.06
CA VAL A 61 -4.03 -8.72 -25.31
C VAL A 61 -2.90 -7.99 -26.06
N ASP A 62 -2.31 -6.97 -25.43
CA ASP A 62 -1.33 -6.07 -26.07
C ASP A 62 0.01 -6.00 -25.31
N GLY A 63 0.09 -6.67 -24.16
CA GLY A 63 1.27 -6.66 -23.30
C GLY A 63 2.49 -7.23 -23.99
N SER A 64 3.65 -6.57 -23.84
CA SER A 64 4.89 -7.00 -24.49
C SER A 64 6.03 -7.15 -23.49
N ARG A 65 7.02 -8.00 -23.83
CA ARG A 65 8.23 -8.26 -23.03
C ARG A 65 7.95 -8.86 -21.65
N ASN A 66 6.87 -9.64 -21.52
CA ASN A 66 6.53 -10.32 -20.28
C ASN A 66 7.22 -11.68 -20.18
N ASN A 67 7.68 -12.03 -18.98
CA ASN A 67 8.32 -13.30 -18.67
C ASN A 67 7.49 -13.99 -17.59
N ALA A 68 6.79 -15.06 -17.96
CA ALA A 68 5.83 -15.78 -17.15
C ALA A 68 6.24 -17.26 -17.07
N PHE A 69 6.75 -17.69 -15.92
CA PHE A 69 7.24 -19.04 -15.68
C PHE A 69 6.51 -19.67 -14.48
N GLY A 70 5.49 -20.48 -14.75
CA GLY A 70 4.63 -21.12 -13.75
C GLY A 70 3.24 -21.38 -14.30
N ASP A 71 2.50 -22.29 -13.65
CA ASP A 71 1.07 -22.49 -13.95
C ASP A 71 0.31 -21.20 -13.57
N HIS A 72 -0.48 -20.67 -14.51
CA HIS A 72 -1.21 -19.39 -14.40
C HIS A 72 -0.39 -18.18 -13.95
N SER A 73 0.93 -18.14 -14.20
CA SER A 73 1.70 -16.92 -13.92
C SER A 73 1.33 -15.83 -14.95
N LEU A 74 1.06 -14.62 -14.48
CA LEU A 74 0.55 -13.49 -15.30
C LEU A 74 -0.71 -13.81 -16.13
N GLU A 75 -1.57 -14.71 -15.65
CA GLU A 75 -2.77 -15.20 -16.36
C GLU A 75 -3.62 -14.05 -16.94
N SER A 76 -4.00 -13.05 -16.14
CA SER A 76 -4.95 -12.00 -16.54
C SER A 76 -4.32 -10.74 -17.16
N ASN A 77 -3.12 -10.81 -17.75
CA ASN A 77 -2.36 -9.61 -18.18
C ASN A 77 -2.87 -8.92 -19.45
N GLY A 78 -3.97 -8.18 -19.40
CA GLY A 78 -4.53 -7.44 -20.53
C GLY A 78 -3.54 -6.60 -21.36
N SER A 79 -2.86 -5.61 -20.77
CA SER A 79 -1.95 -4.72 -21.53
C SER A 79 -0.63 -4.40 -20.81
N GLY A 80 -0.40 -5.00 -19.63
CA GLY A 80 0.82 -4.80 -18.85
C GLY A 80 2.06 -5.25 -19.62
N SER A 81 3.17 -4.52 -19.50
CA SER A 81 4.40 -4.83 -20.23
C SER A 81 5.62 -4.90 -19.30
N ALA A 82 6.65 -5.62 -19.75
CA ALA A 82 7.92 -5.78 -19.04
C ALA A 82 7.78 -6.40 -17.63
N ASN A 83 6.77 -7.25 -17.40
CA ASN A 83 6.61 -7.97 -16.15
C ASN A 83 7.47 -9.25 -16.11
N THR A 84 7.95 -9.61 -14.92
CA THR A 84 8.62 -10.90 -14.67
C THR A 84 7.89 -11.62 -13.54
N ALA A 85 7.22 -12.72 -13.84
CA ALA A 85 6.53 -13.59 -12.90
C ALA A 85 7.13 -14.99 -12.96
N ILE A 86 7.66 -15.47 -11.83
CA ILE A 86 8.28 -16.78 -11.70
C ILE A 86 7.69 -17.48 -10.48
N GLY A 87 6.85 -18.48 -10.72
CA GLY A 87 6.12 -19.22 -9.70
C GLY A 87 4.71 -19.57 -10.15
N ASP A 88 4.17 -20.63 -9.55
CA ASP A 88 2.75 -20.97 -9.63
C ASP A 88 1.88 -19.79 -9.18
N GLU A 89 0.96 -19.33 -10.02
CA GLU A 89 0.08 -18.19 -9.74
C GLU A 89 0.85 -16.92 -9.33
N ALA A 90 2.02 -16.64 -9.93
CA ALA A 90 2.74 -15.38 -9.72
C ALA A 90 2.12 -14.25 -10.58
N LEU A 91 1.80 -13.11 -9.97
CA LEU A 91 1.06 -11.97 -10.59
C LEU A 91 -0.22 -12.39 -11.35
N PRO A 92 -1.10 -13.25 -10.79
CA PRO A 92 -2.18 -13.86 -11.56
C PRO A 92 -3.23 -12.83 -12.02
N PHE A 93 -3.44 -11.77 -11.24
CA PHE A 93 -4.49 -10.76 -11.47
C PHE A 93 -3.98 -9.41 -12.01
N CYS A 94 -2.71 -9.32 -12.41
CA CYS A 94 -2.14 -8.07 -12.94
C CYS A 94 -2.67 -7.81 -14.35
N THR A 95 -3.62 -6.88 -14.52
CA THR A 95 -4.29 -6.61 -15.82
C THR A 95 -3.56 -5.58 -16.67
N ASN A 96 -3.10 -4.48 -16.07
CA ASN A 96 -2.48 -3.35 -16.79
C ASN A 96 -1.17 -2.87 -16.16
N GLY A 97 -0.79 -3.43 -15.02
CA GLY A 97 0.47 -3.13 -14.35
C GLY A 97 1.68 -3.53 -15.18
N SER A 98 2.73 -2.72 -15.14
CA SER A 98 3.94 -2.87 -15.95
C SER A 98 5.19 -2.80 -15.09
N SER A 99 6.27 -3.43 -15.56
CA SER A 99 7.58 -3.46 -14.87
C SER A 99 7.54 -4.07 -13.47
N ASN A 100 6.63 -5.01 -13.23
CA ASN A 100 6.53 -5.74 -11.96
C ASN A 100 7.44 -6.97 -11.95
N VAL A 101 7.99 -7.29 -10.79
CA VAL A 101 8.78 -8.51 -10.55
C VAL A 101 8.13 -9.31 -9.43
N ALA A 102 7.61 -10.49 -9.74
CA ALA A 102 7.09 -11.43 -8.75
C ALA A 102 7.83 -12.77 -8.83
N VAL A 103 8.41 -13.19 -7.70
CA VAL A 103 9.18 -14.44 -7.62
C VAL A 103 8.73 -15.24 -6.40
N GLY A 104 8.09 -16.38 -6.64
CA GLY A 104 7.50 -17.25 -5.64
C GLY A 104 6.06 -17.64 -6.01
N ALA A 105 5.59 -18.77 -5.49
CA ALA A 105 4.21 -19.17 -5.67
C ALA A 105 3.28 -18.12 -5.02
N ASN A 106 2.23 -17.70 -5.73
CA ASN A 106 1.28 -16.69 -5.25
C ASN A 106 1.91 -15.32 -4.93
N ALA A 107 3.10 -15.01 -5.46
CA ALA A 107 3.74 -13.72 -5.29
C ALA A 107 3.01 -12.64 -6.13
N GLY A 108 2.75 -11.47 -5.55
CA GLY A 108 2.07 -10.37 -6.22
C GLY A 108 0.56 -10.58 -6.43
N SER A 109 -0.08 -11.49 -5.70
CA SER A 109 -1.51 -11.80 -5.83
C SER A 109 -2.46 -10.66 -5.48
N SER A 110 -1.98 -9.54 -4.93
CA SER A 110 -2.76 -8.31 -4.71
C SER A 110 -2.42 -7.19 -5.70
N ILE A 111 -1.55 -7.42 -6.68
CA ILE A 111 -1.24 -6.44 -7.73
C ILE A 111 -2.21 -6.64 -8.89
N THR A 112 -2.93 -5.57 -9.27
CA THR A 112 -3.85 -5.58 -10.41
C THR A 112 -3.45 -4.52 -11.45
N THR A 113 -3.14 -3.31 -11.02
CA THR A 113 -2.81 -2.18 -11.92
C THR A 113 -1.51 -1.45 -11.57
N ALA A 114 -0.91 -1.75 -10.41
CA ALA A 114 0.34 -1.15 -9.96
C ALA A 114 1.50 -1.43 -10.91
N ASN A 115 2.40 -0.45 -11.00
CA ASN A 115 3.63 -0.54 -11.78
C ASN A 115 4.84 -0.63 -10.85
N ASN A 116 5.97 -1.12 -11.38
CA ASN A 116 7.26 -1.08 -10.67
C ASN A 116 7.19 -1.67 -9.25
N SER A 117 6.49 -2.79 -9.11
CA SER A 117 6.33 -3.50 -7.85
C SER A 117 7.18 -4.75 -7.80
N ILE A 118 7.92 -4.94 -6.70
CA ILE A 118 8.75 -6.12 -6.46
C ILE A 118 8.10 -6.95 -5.36
N CYS A 119 7.74 -8.20 -5.63
CA CYS A 119 7.18 -9.16 -4.68
C CYS A 119 8.03 -10.44 -4.69
N ILE A 120 8.79 -10.69 -3.62
CA ILE A 120 9.71 -11.84 -3.55
C ILE A 120 9.37 -12.71 -2.35
N GLY A 121 9.00 -13.97 -2.61
CA GLY A 121 8.67 -14.99 -1.62
C GLY A 121 7.31 -15.63 -1.90
N ALA A 122 7.14 -16.87 -1.43
CA ALA A 122 5.85 -17.55 -1.53
C ALA A 122 4.78 -16.83 -0.68
N ASN A 123 3.59 -16.66 -1.26
CA ASN A 123 2.44 -15.97 -0.65
C ASN A 123 2.72 -14.51 -0.25
N VAL A 124 3.69 -13.86 -0.90
CA VAL A 124 3.90 -12.42 -0.74
C VAL A 124 2.92 -11.70 -1.63
N ALA A 125 1.75 -11.38 -1.09
CA ALA A 125 0.64 -10.80 -1.85
C ALA A 125 0.98 -9.41 -2.44
N GLY A 126 1.79 -8.61 -1.75
CA GLY A 126 2.07 -7.22 -2.10
C GLY A 126 0.86 -6.31 -1.82
N ALA A 127 0.79 -5.19 -2.53
CA ALA A 127 -0.38 -4.32 -2.57
C ALA A 127 -0.45 -3.63 -3.93
N ASP A 128 -1.64 -3.22 -4.37
CA ASP A 128 -1.83 -2.48 -5.62
C ASP A 128 -1.41 -1.01 -5.49
N VAL A 129 -0.12 -0.80 -5.23
CA VAL A 129 0.51 0.51 -5.09
C VAL A 129 1.83 0.47 -5.85
N SER A 130 1.97 1.37 -6.82
CA SER A 130 3.19 1.45 -7.63
C SER A 130 4.42 1.77 -6.80
N ASP A 131 5.60 1.49 -7.34
CA ASP A 131 6.90 1.82 -6.74
C ASP A 131 7.08 1.20 -5.34
N SER A 132 6.61 -0.04 -5.18
CA SER A 132 6.61 -0.76 -3.91
C SER A 132 7.48 -2.01 -3.93
N CYS A 133 8.10 -2.34 -2.80
CA CYS A 133 8.92 -3.54 -2.65
C CYS A 133 8.49 -4.34 -1.41
N TYR A 134 8.07 -5.58 -1.64
CA TYR A 134 7.62 -6.55 -0.67
C TYR A 134 8.52 -7.79 -0.75
N ILE A 135 9.29 -8.02 0.30
CA ILE A 135 10.11 -9.23 0.43
C ILE A 135 9.59 -10.02 1.63
N GLY A 136 9.25 -11.28 1.41
CA GLY A 136 8.80 -12.20 2.44
C GLY A 136 9.90 -12.51 3.46
N ASN A 137 9.50 -12.95 4.65
CA ASN A 137 10.39 -13.43 5.72
C ASN A 137 11.41 -12.42 6.29
N ILE A 138 11.32 -11.13 5.98
CA ILE A 138 12.20 -10.10 6.57
C ILE A 138 11.48 -9.22 7.59
N HIS A 139 10.19 -8.96 7.41
CA HIS A 139 9.41 -8.13 8.33
C HIS A 139 9.05 -8.92 9.59
N SER A 140 9.34 -8.35 10.77
CA SER A 140 9.10 -8.98 12.07
C SER A 140 9.81 -10.33 12.28
N ALA A 141 10.78 -10.66 11.42
CA ALA A 141 11.62 -11.83 11.59
C ALA A 141 12.61 -11.63 12.76
N SER A 142 12.77 -12.66 13.58
CA SER A 142 13.68 -12.62 14.73
C SER A 142 15.11 -12.93 14.29
N VAL A 143 16.07 -12.17 14.82
CA VAL A 143 17.51 -12.41 14.64
C VAL A 143 18.23 -12.46 16.00
N SER A 144 19.32 -13.21 16.09
CA SER A 144 20.14 -13.25 17.31
C SER A 144 20.88 -11.92 17.50
N ALA A 145 20.73 -11.30 18.66
CA ALA A 145 21.39 -10.03 18.97
C ALA A 145 22.93 -10.10 18.89
N GLY A 146 23.53 -11.28 19.15
CA GLY A 146 24.98 -11.47 19.09
C GLY A 146 25.56 -11.48 17.67
N THR A 147 24.71 -11.65 16.65
CA THR A 147 25.12 -11.74 15.24
C THR A 147 24.34 -10.80 14.33
N ALA A 148 23.45 -9.97 14.89
CA ALA A 148 22.62 -9.06 14.12
C ALA A 148 23.48 -7.99 13.45
N VAL A 149 23.20 -7.72 12.17
CA VAL A 149 23.87 -6.69 11.37
C VAL A 149 22.81 -5.77 10.80
N THR A 150 23.05 -4.46 10.91
CA THR A 150 22.18 -3.45 10.31
C THR A 150 22.40 -3.41 8.79
N VAL A 151 21.30 -3.43 8.03
CA VAL A 151 21.32 -3.19 6.59
C VAL A 151 21.08 -1.71 6.34
N LEU A 152 21.93 -1.11 5.51
CA LEU A 152 21.93 0.27 5.07
C LEU A 152 21.50 0.33 3.62
N VAL A 153 20.89 1.45 3.22
CA VAL A 153 20.59 1.80 1.83
C VAL A 153 21.21 3.16 1.58
N ASP A 154 22.03 3.31 0.55
CA ASP A 154 22.58 4.61 0.15
C ASP A 154 21.62 5.37 -0.79
N SER A 155 22.00 6.60 -1.18
CA SER A 155 21.19 7.44 -2.06
C SER A 155 20.99 6.87 -3.47
N ASP A 156 21.83 5.92 -3.88
CA ASP A 156 21.75 5.25 -5.17
C ASP A 156 20.91 3.96 -5.08
N GLY A 157 20.38 3.65 -3.89
CA GLY A 157 19.54 2.48 -3.64
C GLY A 157 20.30 1.19 -3.36
N LYS A 158 21.63 1.24 -3.17
CA LYS A 158 22.44 0.05 -2.92
C LYS A 158 22.34 -0.38 -1.46
N LEU A 159 22.05 -1.67 -1.27
CA LEU A 159 22.07 -2.32 0.05
C LEU A 159 23.52 -2.59 0.50
N GLY A 160 23.78 -2.39 1.79
CA GLY A 160 25.08 -2.69 2.40
C GLY A 160 24.99 -2.92 3.89
N THR A 161 26.08 -3.37 4.51
CA THR A 161 26.17 -3.59 5.97
C THR A 161 27.25 -2.74 6.64
N MET A 162 27.99 -1.96 5.86
CA MET A 162 29.05 -1.08 6.31
C MET A 162 28.96 0.24 5.54
N ALA A 163 29.07 1.37 6.23
CA ALA A 163 29.24 2.65 5.56
C ALA A 163 30.72 2.87 5.20
N VAL A 164 30.95 3.50 4.06
CA VAL A 164 32.28 3.93 3.62
C VAL A 164 32.25 5.40 3.21
N ASP A 165 33.40 6.07 3.30
CA ASP A 165 33.57 7.40 2.71
C ASP A 165 33.76 7.32 1.19
N ALA A 166 33.93 8.48 0.54
CA ALA A 166 34.15 8.56 -0.91
C ALA A 166 35.42 7.83 -1.40
N ASN A 167 36.36 7.54 -0.50
CA ASN A 167 37.60 6.82 -0.79
C ASN A 167 37.49 5.31 -0.49
N GLY A 168 36.33 4.83 -0.02
CA GLY A 168 36.10 3.43 0.35
C GLY A 168 36.58 3.05 1.75
N ASN A 169 37.00 4.02 2.58
CA ASN A 169 37.37 3.73 3.97
C ASN A 169 36.13 3.55 4.82
N LYS A 170 36.15 2.58 5.73
CA LYS A 170 35.03 2.28 6.62
C LYS A 170 34.74 3.46 7.55
N VAL A 171 33.47 3.86 7.62
CA VAL A 171 32.98 4.91 8.51
C VAL A 171 31.96 4.29 9.47
N THR A 172 32.03 4.71 10.73
CA THR A 172 31.00 4.34 11.71
C THR A 172 29.83 5.32 11.57
N VAL A 173 28.76 4.88 10.91
CA VAL A 173 27.48 5.56 11.02
C VAL A 173 26.89 5.21 12.38
N ALA A 174 26.83 6.19 13.27
CA ALA A 174 26.03 6.05 14.49
C ALA A 174 24.61 5.68 14.06
N SER A 175 24.09 4.57 14.58
CA SER A 175 22.69 4.21 14.35
C SER A 175 21.85 5.45 14.68
N PRO A 176 20.89 5.87 13.83
CA PRO A 176 19.97 6.91 14.22
C PRO A 176 19.35 6.43 15.53
N GLN A 177 19.70 7.09 16.63
CA GLN A 177 18.97 6.89 17.87
C GLN A 177 17.54 7.15 17.48
N ARG A 178 16.67 6.14 17.60
CA ARG A 178 15.23 6.38 17.64
C ARG A 178 15.06 7.44 18.72
N SER A 179 14.93 8.70 18.31
CA SER A 179 14.59 9.79 19.21
C SER A 179 13.32 9.31 19.87
N GLN A 180 13.45 8.97 21.14
CA GLN A 180 12.48 8.14 21.81
C GLN A 180 11.10 8.81 21.70
N PRO A 181 10.02 8.03 21.50
CA PRO A 181 8.64 8.48 21.72
C PRO A 181 8.43 9.13 23.10
N GLN A 182 9.41 9.06 24.00
CA GLN A 182 9.41 9.61 25.35
C GLN A 182 9.16 11.12 25.40
N ALA A 183 9.69 11.92 24.46
CA ALA A 183 9.42 13.36 24.43
C ALA A 183 7.93 13.62 24.10
N MET A 184 7.40 12.93 23.09
CA MET A 184 5.99 12.99 22.70
C MET A 184 5.07 12.44 23.81
N LEU A 185 5.49 11.39 24.51
CA LEU A 185 4.76 10.79 25.63
C LEU A 185 4.75 11.71 26.86
N ASN A 186 5.85 12.42 27.13
CA ASN A 186 5.92 13.43 28.19
C ASN A 186 5.03 14.64 27.86
N GLU A 187 5.03 15.10 26.60
CA GLU A 187 4.15 16.17 26.12
C GLU A 187 2.67 15.76 26.23
N PHE A 188 2.33 14.53 25.84
CA PHE A 188 0.97 13.99 25.94
C PHE A 188 0.50 13.89 27.40
N ARG A 189 1.34 13.41 28.32
CA ARG A 189 1.05 13.39 29.76
C ARG A 189 0.84 14.79 30.33
N LYS A 190 1.63 15.76 29.87
CA LYS A 190 1.50 17.18 30.27
C LYS A 190 0.18 17.78 29.77
N GLN A 191 -0.23 17.45 28.54
CA GLN A 191 -1.52 17.85 27.99
C GLN A 191 -2.69 17.25 28.77
N GLN A 192 -2.65 15.94 29.08
CA GLN A 192 -3.70 15.29 29.87
C GLN A 192 -3.87 15.93 31.25
N LYS A 193 -2.77 16.28 31.94
CA LYS A 193 -2.84 16.95 33.23
C LYS A 193 -3.49 18.34 33.13
N ARG A 194 -3.16 19.11 32.09
CA ARG A 194 -3.75 20.44 31.85
C ARG A 194 -5.23 20.37 31.53
N ILE A 195 -5.67 19.33 30.83
CA ILE A 195 -7.09 19.08 30.54
C ILE A 195 -7.86 18.83 31.86
N ALA A 196 -7.34 17.96 32.74
CA ALA A 196 -7.98 17.71 34.04
C ALA A 196 -8.07 18.96 34.93
N GLU A 197 -7.04 19.83 34.90
CA GLU A 197 -7.06 21.10 35.62
C GLU A 197 -8.11 22.09 35.05
N LEU A 198 -8.26 22.14 33.73
CA LEU A 198 -9.28 22.96 33.06
C LEU A 198 -10.69 22.45 33.38
N GLU A 199 -10.92 21.13 33.33
CA GLU A 199 -12.21 20.52 33.70
C GLU A 199 -12.61 20.89 35.15
N GLY A 200 -11.65 20.82 36.08
CA GLY A 200 -11.89 21.24 37.46
C GLY A 200 -12.18 22.74 37.61
N ALA A 201 -11.54 23.60 36.81
CA ALA A 201 -11.80 25.03 36.82
C ALA A 201 -13.19 25.37 36.26
N VAL A 202 -13.61 24.70 35.18
CA VAL A 202 -14.94 24.83 34.59
C VAL A 202 -16.02 24.40 35.58
N ALA A 203 -15.82 23.30 36.31
CA ALA A 203 -16.76 22.85 37.34
C ALA A 203 -16.94 23.90 38.47
N ARG A 204 -15.84 24.52 38.93
CA ARG A 204 -15.92 25.59 39.94
C ARG A 204 -16.63 26.83 39.41
N LEU A 205 -16.36 27.22 38.17
CA LEU A 205 -17.03 28.36 37.54
C LEU A 205 -18.55 28.10 37.43
N ALA A 206 -18.95 26.89 37.04
CA ALA A 206 -20.36 26.51 36.98
C ALA A 206 -21.06 26.65 38.34
N GLU A 207 -20.42 26.25 39.44
CA GLU A 207 -20.98 26.42 40.78
C GLU A 207 -21.10 27.90 41.17
N THR A 208 -20.08 28.72 40.87
CA THR A 208 -20.17 30.17 41.15
C THR A 208 -21.27 30.87 40.36
N VAL A 209 -21.52 30.45 39.11
CA VAL A 209 -22.63 30.99 38.30
C VAL A 209 -23.98 30.62 38.93
N LYS A 210 -24.15 29.37 39.37
CA LYS A 210 -25.36 28.92 40.06
C LYS A 210 -25.59 29.66 41.39
N GLU A 211 -24.53 29.95 42.13
CA GLU A 211 -24.61 30.73 43.36
C GLU A 211 -25.00 32.20 43.07
N GLN A 212 -24.44 32.80 42.01
CA GLN A 212 -24.82 34.13 41.55
C GLN A 212 -26.29 34.20 41.11
N GLU A 213 -26.80 33.20 40.38
CA GLU A 213 -28.22 33.11 40.01
C GLU A 213 -29.11 33.12 41.26
N THR A 214 -28.73 32.37 42.30
CA THR A 214 -29.46 32.29 43.56
C THR A 214 -29.46 33.64 44.30
N GLN A 215 -28.31 34.33 44.33
CA GLN A 215 -28.21 35.67 44.93
C GLN A 215 -29.04 36.71 44.18
N ILE A 216 -29.03 36.69 42.84
CA ILE A 216 -29.85 37.58 42.01
C ILE A 216 -31.34 37.38 42.32
N GLN A 217 -31.82 36.14 42.36
CA GLN A 217 -33.22 35.85 42.73
C GLN A 217 -33.59 36.41 44.10
N LYS A 218 -32.71 36.29 45.09
CA LYS A 218 -32.93 36.83 46.44
C LYS A 218 -33.02 38.35 46.44
N VAL A 219 -32.12 39.04 45.72
CA VAL A 219 -32.15 40.51 45.59
C VAL A 219 -33.41 40.97 44.86
N SER A 220 -33.81 40.28 43.79
CA SER A 220 -35.06 40.57 43.07
C SER A 220 -36.29 40.43 43.98
N ALA A 221 -36.36 39.39 44.80
CA ALA A 221 -37.47 39.20 45.75
C ALA A 221 -37.53 40.32 46.81
N GLN A 222 -36.37 40.78 47.31
CA GLN A 222 -36.30 41.90 48.25
C GLN A 222 -36.75 43.23 47.61
N LEU A 223 -36.38 43.46 46.35
CA LEU A 223 -36.80 44.64 45.58
C LEU A 223 -38.33 44.67 45.39
N GLU A 224 -38.96 43.55 45.05
CA GLU A 224 -40.43 43.48 44.91
C GLU A 224 -41.17 43.78 46.22
N LEU A 225 -40.64 43.36 47.37
CA LEU A 225 -41.21 43.68 48.68
C LEU A 225 -41.06 45.16 49.10
N SER A 226 -40.10 45.87 48.49
CA SER A 226 -39.80 47.27 48.81
C SER A 226 -40.51 48.30 47.92
N LYS A 227 -41.29 47.86 46.93
CA LYS A 227 -42.02 48.77 46.04
C LYS A 227 -43.15 49.48 46.81
N PRO A 228 -43.15 50.82 46.90
CA PRO A 228 -44.23 51.56 47.57
C PRO A 228 -45.54 51.46 46.78
N ALA A 229 -46.67 51.41 47.50
CA ALA A 229 -48.00 51.26 46.90
C ALA A 229 -48.32 52.41 45.92
N PRO A 230 -49.08 52.14 44.83
CA PRO A 230 -49.36 53.14 43.79
C PRO A 230 -50.00 54.40 44.39
N GLN A 231 -49.36 55.55 44.25
CA GLN A 231 -49.95 56.83 44.62
C GLN A 231 -50.76 57.36 43.44
N THR A 232 -52.09 57.35 43.56
CA THR A 232 -52.98 58.06 42.63
C THR A 232 -52.89 59.56 42.91
N VAL A 233 -52.22 60.31 42.03
CA VAL A 233 -52.22 61.77 42.11
C VAL A 233 -53.58 62.27 41.62
N VAL A 234 -54.46 62.67 42.53
CA VAL A 234 -55.71 63.34 42.20
C VAL A 234 -55.37 64.78 41.84
N ASN A 235 -55.48 65.12 40.55
CA ASN A 235 -55.29 66.48 40.07
C ASN A 235 -56.56 67.28 40.36
N ASN A 236 -56.54 68.13 41.39
CA ASN A 236 -57.65 69.02 41.72
C ASN A 236 -57.33 70.46 41.31
N GLN A 237 -58.15 70.92 40.35
CA GLN A 237 -58.43 72.28 39.85
C GLN A 237 -57.43 72.93 38.90
#